data_AF-A0A820ZFH7-F1
#
_entry.id   AF-A0A820ZFH7-F1
#
_cell.length_a   1.000
_cell.length_b   1.000
_cell.length_c   1.000
_cell.angle_alpha   90.00
_cell.angle_beta   90.00
_cell.angle_gamma   90.00
#
_symmetry.space_group_name_H-M   'P 1'
#
loop_
_entity.id
_entity.type
_entity.pdbx_description
1 polymer ?
#
loop_
_entity_poly.entity_id
_entity_poly.type
_entity_poly.pdbx_seq_one_letter_code
_entity_poly.pdbx_strand_id
1 'polypeptide(L)'
;TIPKPSALDRPSDGNYLTLNDSERVVISNVVHAYDAFSPIFLMRRTMSLLKTSASDPQHGISQAIRIMLGVYHGVQSFIGSTPDFKILTCAEQHSLLNRNLLGLVCGGLLCIVHESGMFDAPKNELVFSLLYGTELTQHARSICQKLNCDLILIKLLIIALAFSSNCYMVDNQENIGEDALLLGTFRLFGSQNAYVEILWKYLIHNYGFDRSVHIFSKLIKQFLDAFSLSMDMYANKTYHRIFLDEIVKEVETCSISDEQRVAPLWGKQP
;
A
#
# COMPACT_ATOMS: atom_id res chain seq x y z
N THR A 1 -6.27 18.69 -10.99
CA THR A 1 -5.14 19.39 -10.33
C THR A 1 -5.71 20.38 -9.35
N ILE A 2 -5.53 20.13 -8.05
CA ILE A 2 -5.98 21.07 -7.02
C ILE A 2 -4.95 22.21 -6.96
N PRO A 3 -5.36 23.50 -7.08
CA PRO A 3 -4.42 24.60 -7.01
C PRO A 3 -3.74 24.63 -5.62
N LYS A 4 -2.40 24.73 -5.63
CA LYS A 4 -1.63 25.04 -4.42
C LYS A 4 -2.12 26.39 -3.89
N PRO A 5 -2.46 26.53 -2.60
CA PRO A 5 -2.86 27.80 -2.04
C PRO A 5 -1.73 28.83 -2.23
N SER A 6 -2.11 30.07 -2.54
CA SER A 6 -1.18 31.18 -2.67
C SER A 6 -0.50 31.45 -1.32
N ALA A 7 0.75 31.90 -1.32
CA ALA A 7 1.52 32.12 -0.09
C ALA A 7 0.93 33.20 0.85
N LEU A 8 -0.14 33.90 0.43
CA LEU A 8 -0.72 35.06 1.09
C LEU A 8 -1.87 34.74 2.07
N ASP A 9 -2.37 33.50 2.13
CA ASP A 9 -3.48 33.11 3.03
C ASP A 9 -3.01 32.38 4.32
N ARG A 10 -1.75 32.51 4.72
CA ARG A 10 -1.26 31.85 5.94
C ARG A 10 -1.53 32.74 7.17
N PRO A 11 -2.41 32.34 8.12
CA PRO A 11 -2.59 33.06 9.37
C PRO A 11 -1.28 33.08 10.16
N SER A 12 -0.94 34.26 10.69
CA SER A 12 0.40 34.63 11.13
C SER A 12 0.76 34.32 12.58
N ASP A 13 -0.08 33.66 13.38
CA ASP A 13 0.21 33.51 14.81
C ASP A 13 -0.15 32.13 15.35
N GLY A 14 0.89 31.37 15.72
CA GLY A 14 0.83 30.07 16.37
C GLY A 14 1.98 29.18 15.93
N ASN A 15 2.74 28.61 16.86
CA ASN A 15 3.78 27.59 16.61
C ASN A 15 3.19 26.32 15.99
N TYR A 16 2.70 26.41 14.75
CA TYR A 16 2.08 25.29 14.05
C TYR A 16 3.17 24.32 13.59
N LEU A 17 3.33 23.22 14.34
CA LEU A 17 3.86 21.91 13.92
C LEU A 17 4.65 21.95 12.60
N THR A 18 5.81 22.61 12.61
CA THR A 18 6.66 22.69 11.43
C THR A 18 7.42 21.38 11.28
N LEU A 19 7.41 20.81 10.08
CA LEU A 19 8.25 19.66 9.76
C LEU A 19 9.72 20.01 10.03
N ASN A 20 10.34 19.31 10.97
CA ASN A 20 11.76 19.44 11.28
C ASN A 20 12.61 18.70 10.22
N ASP A 21 13.93 18.91 10.25
CA ASP A 21 14.82 18.34 9.23
C ASP A 21 14.83 16.81 9.25
N SER A 22 14.76 16.19 10.43
CA SER A 22 14.70 14.73 10.55
C SER A 22 13.42 14.14 9.93
N GLU A 23 12.27 14.78 10.13
CA GLU A 23 10.99 14.37 9.55
C GLU A 23 11.00 14.52 8.02
N ARG A 24 11.62 15.58 7.50
CA ARG A 24 11.81 15.78 6.06
C ARG A 24 12.66 14.68 5.44
N VAL A 25 13.73 14.25 6.15
CA VAL A 25 14.56 13.11 5.73
C VAL A 25 13.73 11.83 5.70
N VAL A 26 12.91 11.56 6.72
CA VAL A 26 12.03 10.38 6.73
C VAL A 26 11.05 10.40 5.55
N ILE A 27 10.38 11.53 5.28
CA ILE A 27 9.48 11.66 4.13
C ILE A 27 10.24 11.38 2.83
N SER A 28 11.42 11.97 2.65
CA SER A 28 12.25 11.76 1.47
C SER A 28 12.62 10.29 1.29
N ASN A 29 13.00 9.60 2.37
CA ASN A 29 13.34 8.19 2.34
C ASN A 29 12.14 7.32 1.97
N VAL A 30 10.97 7.58 2.56
CA VAL A 30 9.72 6.86 2.23
C VAL A 30 9.37 7.06 0.75
N VAL A 31 9.44 8.31 0.25
CA VAL A 31 9.15 8.63 -1.15
C VAL A 31 10.10 7.92 -2.09
N HIS A 32 11.41 8.00 -1.83
CA HIS A 32 12.43 7.37 -2.65
C HIS A 32 12.32 5.85 -2.63
N ALA A 33 12.10 5.24 -1.46
CA ALA A 33 11.90 3.81 -1.33
C ALA A 33 10.68 3.36 -2.13
N TYR A 34 9.53 4.04 -1.97
CA TYR A 34 8.34 3.70 -2.74
C TYR A 34 8.57 3.81 -4.25
N ASP A 35 9.21 4.89 -4.71
CA ASP A 35 9.45 5.11 -6.13
C ASP A 35 10.41 4.08 -6.73
N ALA A 36 11.40 3.62 -5.96
CA ALA A 36 12.33 2.57 -6.39
C ALA A 36 11.65 1.22 -6.65
N PHE A 37 10.58 0.91 -5.91
CA PHE A 37 9.84 -0.36 -6.02
C PHE A 37 8.42 -0.19 -6.60
N SER A 38 8.08 1.00 -7.11
CA SER A 38 6.73 1.31 -7.54
C SER A 38 6.31 0.51 -8.78
N PRO A 39 5.18 -0.22 -8.74
CA PRO A 39 4.68 -0.97 -9.89
C PRO A 39 4.03 -0.06 -10.96
N ILE A 40 3.88 1.24 -10.69
CA ILE A 40 3.20 2.19 -11.60
C ILE A 40 3.86 2.20 -12.98
N PHE A 41 5.19 2.22 -13.04
CA PHE A 41 5.91 2.24 -14.32
C PHE A 41 5.69 0.96 -15.13
N LEU A 42 5.78 -0.21 -14.47
CA LEU A 42 5.53 -1.51 -15.10
C LEU A 42 4.09 -1.59 -15.64
N MET A 43 3.12 -1.13 -14.84
CA MET A 43 1.72 -1.11 -15.23
C MET A 43 1.49 -0.19 -16.43
N ARG A 44 2.00 1.05 -16.39
CA ARG A 44 1.88 2.01 -17.50
C ARG A 44 2.48 1.46 -18.80
N ARG A 45 3.66 0.84 -18.74
CA ARG A 45 4.31 0.20 -19.89
C ARG A 45 3.45 -0.93 -20.44
N THR A 46 2.96 -1.81 -19.59
CA THR A 46 2.15 -2.96 -19.98
C THR A 46 0.82 -2.51 -20.59
N MET A 47 0.16 -1.52 -19.99
CA MET A 47 -1.06 -0.92 -20.53
C MET A 47 -0.83 -0.27 -21.90
N SER A 48 0.31 0.36 -22.13
CA SER A 48 0.66 0.90 -23.45
C SER A 48 0.79 -0.20 -24.52
N LEU A 49 1.43 -1.33 -24.16
CA LEU A 49 1.58 -2.48 -25.06
C LEU A 49 0.24 -3.16 -25.39
N LEU A 50 -0.67 -3.24 -24.41
CA LEU A 50 -2.02 -3.78 -24.63
C LEU A 50 -2.86 -2.89 -25.57
N LYS A 51 -2.64 -1.58 -25.58
CA LYS A 51 -3.33 -0.67 -26.50
C LYS A 51 -2.99 -0.96 -27.97
N THR A 52 -1.71 -1.22 -28.25
CA THR A 52 -1.18 -1.34 -29.62
C THR A 52 -1.28 -2.74 -30.20
N SER A 53 -1.36 -3.77 -29.35
CA SER A 53 -1.46 -5.15 -29.80
C SER A 53 -2.90 -5.52 -30.21
N ALA A 54 -3.04 -6.32 -31.28
CA ALA A 54 -4.28 -6.99 -31.67
C ALA A 54 -4.49 -8.24 -30.80
N SER A 55 -4.39 -8.07 -29.48
CA SER A 55 -4.08 -9.16 -28.56
C SER A 55 -5.22 -10.16 -28.40
N ASP A 56 -4.85 -11.44 -28.45
CA ASP A 56 -5.61 -12.54 -27.86
C ASP A 56 -5.97 -12.21 -26.39
N PRO A 57 -7.25 -12.33 -25.98
CA PRO A 57 -7.70 -12.17 -24.59
C PRO A 57 -6.85 -12.92 -23.57
N GLN A 58 -6.36 -14.12 -23.91
CA GLN A 58 -5.52 -14.93 -23.04
C GLN A 58 -4.19 -14.24 -22.70
N HIS A 59 -3.60 -13.56 -23.69
CA HIS A 59 -2.39 -12.77 -23.48
C HIS A 59 -2.66 -11.59 -22.53
N GLY A 60 -3.80 -10.90 -22.70
CA GLY A 60 -4.21 -9.81 -21.81
C GLY A 60 -4.34 -10.25 -20.35
N ILE A 61 -4.95 -11.42 -20.12
CA ILE A 61 -5.11 -12.02 -18.80
C ILE A 61 -3.74 -12.32 -18.17
N SER A 62 -2.84 -12.97 -18.90
CA SER A 62 -1.49 -13.27 -18.42
C SER A 62 -0.71 -11.99 -18.04
N GLN A 63 -0.84 -10.93 -18.84
CA GLN A 63 -0.23 -9.64 -18.52
C GLN A 63 -0.81 -9.01 -17.25
N ALA A 64 -2.13 -9.08 -17.05
CA ALA A 64 -2.77 -8.56 -15.85
C ALA A 64 -2.32 -9.32 -14.59
N ILE A 65 -2.22 -10.65 -14.63
CA ILE A 65 -1.70 -11.45 -13.52
C ILE A 65 -0.24 -11.05 -13.20
N ARG A 66 0.59 -10.88 -14.23
CA ARG A 66 1.99 -10.43 -14.04
C ARG A 66 2.09 -9.04 -13.42
N ILE A 67 1.19 -8.12 -13.78
CA ILE A 67 1.12 -6.80 -13.13
C ILE A 67 0.76 -6.96 -11.66
N MET A 68 -0.27 -7.75 -11.34
CA MET A 68 -0.68 -7.98 -9.96
C MET A 68 0.48 -8.53 -9.13
N LEU A 69 1.18 -9.55 -9.61
CA LEU A 69 2.36 -10.10 -8.94
C LEU A 69 3.45 -9.03 -8.75
N GLY A 70 3.70 -8.20 -9.76
CA GLY A 70 4.63 -7.07 -9.66
C GLY A 70 4.21 -6.04 -8.60
N VAL A 71 2.91 -5.81 -8.40
CA VAL A 71 2.40 -4.95 -7.33
C VAL A 71 2.70 -5.56 -5.96
N TYR A 72 2.44 -6.86 -5.77
CA TYR A 72 2.74 -7.54 -4.51
C TYR A 72 4.22 -7.44 -4.13
N HIS A 73 5.11 -7.85 -5.05
CA HIS A 73 6.55 -7.77 -4.79
C HIS A 73 7.04 -6.33 -4.62
N GLY A 74 6.46 -5.37 -5.35
CA GLY A 74 6.79 -3.95 -5.21
C GLY A 74 6.47 -3.43 -3.81
N VAL A 75 5.26 -3.71 -3.30
CA VAL A 75 4.85 -3.31 -1.94
C VAL A 75 5.68 -4.03 -0.88
N GLN A 76 5.90 -5.34 -1.02
CA GLN A 76 6.75 -6.11 -0.11
C GLN A 76 8.18 -5.56 -0.07
N SER A 77 8.78 -5.29 -1.23
CA SER A 77 10.15 -4.75 -1.33
C SER A 77 10.24 -3.33 -0.76
N PHE A 78 9.20 -2.51 -0.98
CA PHE A 78 9.10 -1.19 -0.39
C PHE A 78 9.15 -1.26 1.15
N ILE A 79 8.27 -2.06 1.76
CA ILE A 79 8.24 -2.25 3.22
C ILE A 79 9.57 -2.81 3.71
N GLY A 80 10.06 -3.87 3.05
CA GLY A 80 11.32 -4.55 3.36
C GLY A 80 12.56 -3.67 3.26
N SER A 81 12.49 -2.58 2.49
CA SER A 81 13.60 -1.63 2.36
C SER A 81 13.73 -0.68 3.55
N THR A 82 12.67 -0.50 4.34
CA THR A 82 12.63 0.49 5.43
C THR A 82 13.48 0.07 6.64
N PRO A 83 14.12 1.04 7.33
CA PRO A 83 14.90 0.74 8.54
C PRO A 83 14.05 0.08 9.63
N ASP A 84 12.83 0.56 9.87
CA ASP A 84 11.91 0.04 10.88
C ASP A 84 11.54 -1.42 10.66
N PHE A 85 11.43 -1.86 9.40
CA PHE A 85 11.18 -3.27 9.10
C PHE A 85 12.43 -4.12 9.35
N LYS A 86 13.61 -3.63 8.95
CA LYS A 86 14.88 -4.36 9.05
C LYS A 86 15.35 -4.61 10.48
N ILE A 87 14.87 -3.83 11.45
CA ILE A 87 15.18 -4.04 12.88
C ILE A 87 14.30 -5.11 13.54
N LEU A 88 13.20 -5.52 12.89
CA LEU A 88 12.34 -6.61 13.37
C LEU A 88 13.06 -7.95 13.19
N THR A 89 12.76 -8.90 14.06
CA THR A 89 13.14 -10.31 13.88
C THR A 89 12.46 -10.91 12.66
N CYS A 90 12.98 -12.01 12.11
CA CYS A 90 12.36 -12.63 10.93
C CYS A 90 10.91 -13.06 11.19
N ALA A 91 10.62 -13.63 12.37
CA ALA A 91 9.26 -13.97 12.78
C ALA A 91 8.33 -12.73 12.84
N GLU A 92 8.80 -11.60 13.37
CA GLU A 92 8.03 -10.34 13.39
C GLU A 92 7.83 -9.78 11.97
N GLN A 93 8.87 -9.80 11.12
CA GLN A 93 8.78 -9.37 9.72
C GLN A 93 7.74 -10.20 8.96
N HIS A 94 7.77 -11.52 9.14
CA HIS A 94 6.83 -12.46 8.53
C HIS A 94 5.40 -12.21 9.02
N SER A 95 5.20 -12.11 10.33
CA SER A 95 3.89 -11.81 10.92
C SER A 95 3.32 -10.48 10.38
N LEU A 96 4.15 -9.43 10.31
CA LEU A 96 3.74 -8.12 9.79
C LEU A 96 3.30 -8.21 8.33
N LEU A 97 4.09 -8.87 7.47
CA LEU A 97 3.74 -9.02 6.06
C LEU A 97 2.48 -9.88 5.89
N ASN A 98 2.35 -10.99 6.62
CA ASN A 98 1.18 -11.86 6.50
C ASN A 98 -0.12 -11.12 6.87
N ARG A 99 -0.09 -10.31 7.93
CA ARG A 99 -1.26 -9.56 8.43
C ARG A 99 -1.64 -8.39 7.52
N ASN A 100 -0.65 -7.69 6.97
CA ASN A 100 -0.87 -6.38 6.36
C ASN A 100 -0.69 -6.34 4.85
N LEU A 101 0.15 -7.18 4.24
CA LEU A 101 0.56 -7.04 2.83
C LEU A 101 -0.63 -7.03 1.88
N LEU A 102 -1.58 -7.95 2.07
CA LEU A 102 -2.78 -8.02 1.24
C LEU A 102 -3.59 -6.72 1.31
N GLY A 103 -3.83 -6.21 2.52
CA GLY A 103 -4.49 -4.93 2.74
C GLY A 103 -3.79 -3.78 2.06
N LEU A 104 -2.49 -3.68 2.23
CA LEU A 104 -1.70 -2.61 1.61
C LEU A 104 -1.75 -2.65 0.10
N VAL A 105 -1.64 -3.85 -0.49
CA VAL A 105 -1.77 -4.02 -1.94
C VAL A 105 -3.16 -3.61 -2.38
N CYS A 106 -4.21 -4.11 -1.75
CA CYS A 106 -5.60 -3.78 -2.05
C CYS A 106 -5.91 -2.28 -1.92
N GLY A 107 -5.49 -1.64 -0.82
CA GLY A 107 -5.68 -0.21 -0.57
C GLY A 107 -4.88 0.67 -1.52
N GLY A 108 -3.64 0.26 -1.85
CA GLY A 108 -2.77 0.98 -2.78
C GLY A 108 -3.10 0.74 -4.26
N LEU A 109 -3.73 -0.39 -4.61
CA LEU A 109 -3.96 -0.81 -5.99
C LEU A 109 -4.77 0.21 -6.78
N LEU A 110 -5.83 0.77 -6.20
CA LEU A 110 -6.64 1.77 -6.91
C LEU A 110 -5.85 3.04 -7.22
N CYS A 111 -4.91 3.43 -6.36
CA CYS A 111 -4.00 4.54 -6.64
C CYS A 111 -3.04 4.20 -7.79
N ILE A 112 -2.46 2.99 -7.79
CA ILE A 112 -1.59 2.52 -8.87
C ILE A 112 -2.34 2.44 -10.20
N VAL A 113 -3.57 1.93 -10.18
CA VAL A 113 -4.47 1.85 -11.33
C VAL A 113 -4.80 3.25 -11.88
N HIS A 114 -5.11 4.20 -10.99
CA HIS A 114 -5.36 5.59 -11.35
C HIS A 114 -4.14 6.24 -12.02
N GLU A 115 -2.98 6.19 -11.35
CA GLU A 115 -1.74 6.82 -11.82
C GLU A 115 -1.16 6.18 -13.08
N SER A 116 -1.42 4.89 -13.31
CA SER A 116 -0.99 4.20 -14.53
C SER A 116 -1.83 4.56 -15.76
N GLY A 117 -2.98 5.23 -15.58
CA GLY A 117 -3.90 5.54 -16.68
C GLY A 117 -4.60 4.28 -17.23
N MET A 118 -4.80 3.27 -16.38
CA MET A 118 -5.37 1.99 -16.81
C MET A 118 -6.73 2.17 -17.49
N PHE A 119 -7.60 2.99 -16.89
CA PHE A 119 -8.95 3.26 -17.38
C PHE A 119 -9.02 4.31 -18.50
N ASP A 120 -7.88 4.82 -18.97
CA ASP A 120 -7.83 5.81 -20.06
C ASP A 120 -8.06 5.17 -21.43
N ALA A 121 -7.99 3.84 -21.53
CA ALA A 121 -8.27 3.10 -22.76
C ALA A 121 -9.31 2.00 -22.54
N PRO A 122 -10.40 1.95 -23.34
CA PRO A 122 -11.44 0.93 -23.21
C PRO A 122 -10.92 -0.51 -23.33
N LYS A 123 -9.86 -0.73 -24.12
CA LYS A 123 -9.23 -2.06 -24.25
C LYS A 123 -8.67 -2.59 -22.93
N ASN A 124 -8.07 -1.72 -22.13
CA ASN A 124 -7.52 -2.12 -20.83
C ASN A 124 -8.65 -2.49 -19.87
N GLU A 125 -9.70 -1.66 -19.83
CA GLU A 125 -10.90 -1.91 -19.04
C GLU A 125 -11.56 -3.26 -19.41
N LEU A 126 -11.57 -3.62 -20.71
CA LEU A 126 -12.08 -4.90 -21.17
C LEU A 126 -11.30 -6.08 -20.60
N VAL A 127 -9.96 -6.03 -20.56
CA VAL A 127 -9.12 -7.11 -19.99
C VAL A 127 -9.46 -7.35 -18.52
N PHE A 128 -9.60 -6.28 -17.73
CA PHE A 128 -9.98 -6.41 -16.31
C PHE A 128 -11.44 -6.86 -16.15
N SER A 129 -12.33 -6.43 -17.04
CA SER A 129 -13.73 -6.90 -17.05
C SER A 129 -13.84 -8.39 -17.34
N LEU A 130 -12.96 -8.96 -18.16
CA LEU A 130 -12.90 -10.41 -18.41
C LEU A 130 -12.43 -11.18 -17.17
N LEU A 131 -11.51 -10.60 -16.38
CA LEU A 131 -10.97 -11.24 -15.18
C LEU A 131 -11.93 -11.15 -13.98
N TYR A 132 -12.44 -9.97 -13.72
CA TYR A 132 -13.17 -9.66 -12.49
C TYR A 132 -14.67 -9.45 -12.72
N GLY A 133 -15.11 -9.33 -13.95
CA GLY A 133 -16.48 -8.97 -14.30
C GLY A 133 -16.65 -7.47 -14.49
N THR A 134 -17.67 -7.10 -15.27
CA THR A 134 -17.98 -5.71 -15.62
C THR A 134 -18.38 -4.88 -14.41
N GLU A 135 -19.19 -5.42 -13.49
CA GLU A 135 -19.67 -4.70 -12.30
C GLU A 135 -18.52 -4.24 -11.40
N LEU A 136 -17.63 -5.15 -11.01
CA LEU A 136 -16.46 -4.81 -10.18
C LEU A 136 -15.52 -3.85 -10.90
N THR A 137 -15.33 -4.02 -12.21
CA THR A 137 -14.47 -3.15 -13.00
C THR A 137 -15.03 -1.72 -13.08
N GLN A 138 -16.35 -1.59 -13.26
CA GLN A 138 -17.04 -0.30 -13.25
C GLN A 138 -17.00 0.34 -11.85
N HIS A 139 -17.14 -0.45 -10.79
CA HIS A 139 -17.03 0.04 -9.42
C HIS A 139 -15.60 0.56 -9.15
N ALA A 140 -14.58 -0.22 -9.50
CA ALA A 140 -13.17 0.19 -9.41
C ALA A 140 -12.91 1.49 -10.19
N ARG A 141 -13.42 1.59 -11.42
CA ARG A 141 -13.33 2.80 -12.24
C ARG A 141 -13.98 4.00 -11.57
N SER A 142 -15.17 3.84 -11.00
CA SER A 142 -15.85 4.93 -10.29
C SER A 142 -15.06 5.40 -9.08
N ILE A 143 -14.37 4.52 -8.36
CA ILE A 143 -13.51 4.91 -7.23
C ILE A 143 -12.29 5.66 -7.78
N CYS A 144 -11.61 5.10 -8.79
CA CYS A 144 -10.44 5.73 -9.42
C CYS A 144 -10.73 7.13 -9.97
N GLN A 145 -11.91 7.39 -10.53
CA GLN A 145 -12.29 8.73 -10.99
C GLN A 145 -12.46 9.75 -9.86
N LYS A 146 -12.71 9.28 -8.63
CA LYS A 146 -12.85 10.12 -7.42
C LYS A 146 -11.54 10.24 -6.65
N LEU A 147 -10.54 9.42 -6.98
CA LEU A 147 -9.18 9.56 -6.46
C LEU A 147 -8.60 10.88 -6.97
N ASN A 148 -8.24 11.73 -6.02
CA ASN A 148 -7.59 13.01 -6.27
C ASN A 148 -6.79 13.30 -5.01
N CYS A 149 -5.70 12.55 -4.86
CA CYS A 149 -4.85 12.54 -3.68
C CYS A 149 -3.41 12.74 -4.09
N ASP A 150 -2.70 13.50 -3.28
CA ASP A 150 -1.26 13.68 -3.40
C ASP A 150 -0.56 12.34 -3.16
N LEU A 151 0.26 11.91 -4.11
CA LEU A 151 0.94 10.62 -4.05
C LEU A 151 1.83 10.50 -2.81
N ILE A 152 2.37 11.61 -2.29
CA ILE A 152 3.16 11.61 -1.06
C ILE A 152 2.30 11.17 0.12
N LEU A 153 1.04 11.62 0.20
CA LEU A 153 0.11 11.20 1.25
C LEU A 153 -0.21 9.71 1.16
N ILE A 154 -0.37 9.17 -0.05
CA ILE A 154 -0.58 7.74 -0.27
C ILE A 154 0.62 6.93 0.24
N LYS A 155 1.85 7.34 -0.13
CA LYS A 155 3.08 6.66 0.30
C LYS A 155 3.24 6.65 1.82
N LEU A 156 3.00 7.80 2.45
CA LEU A 156 3.06 7.94 3.91
C LEU A 156 1.95 7.13 4.61
N LEU A 157 0.74 7.08 4.04
CA LEU A 157 -0.33 6.28 4.60
C LEU A 157 -0.07 4.77 4.45
N ILE A 158 0.43 4.31 3.29
CA ILE A 158 0.78 2.90 3.08
C ILE A 158 1.82 2.46 4.12
N ILE A 159 2.88 3.25 4.34
CA ILE A 159 3.88 2.85 5.34
C ILE A 159 3.33 2.89 6.77
N ALA A 160 2.48 3.86 7.11
CA ALA A 160 1.80 3.89 8.40
C ALA A 160 0.90 2.66 8.62
N LEU A 161 0.16 2.25 7.59
CA LEU A 161 -0.68 1.05 7.63
C LEU A 161 0.14 -0.24 7.65
N ALA A 162 1.34 -0.25 7.07
CA ALA A 162 2.21 -1.42 7.05
C ALA A 162 2.64 -1.86 8.45
N PHE A 163 2.85 -0.89 9.33
CA PHE A 163 3.15 -1.11 10.75
C PHE A 163 1.90 -1.12 11.63
N SER A 164 0.70 -1.26 11.06
CA SER A 164 -0.51 -1.46 11.86
C SER A 164 -0.58 -2.88 12.43
N SER A 165 -1.37 -3.07 13.48
CA SER A 165 -1.63 -4.41 14.03
C SER A 165 -2.40 -5.30 13.05
N ASN A 166 -3.22 -4.71 12.16
CA ASN A 166 -3.98 -5.43 11.15
C ASN A 166 -4.54 -4.48 10.09
N CYS A 167 -4.30 -4.77 8.80
CA CYS A 167 -4.72 -3.94 7.68
C CYS A 167 -5.73 -4.61 6.72
N TYR A 168 -6.20 -5.84 7.00
CA TYR A 168 -7.14 -6.52 6.07
C TYR A 168 -7.79 -7.78 6.61
N MET A 169 -7.01 -8.61 7.29
CA MET A 169 -7.46 -9.93 7.71
C MET A 169 -8.39 -9.78 8.91
N VAL A 170 -9.55 -10.43 8.91
CA VAL A 170 -10.22 -10.72 10.18
C VAL A 170 -9.36 -11.77 10.87
N ASP A 171 -8.79 -11.42 12.02
CA ASP A 171 -7.94 -12.30 12.81
C ASP A 171 -8.77 -13.53 13.23
N ASN A 172 -8.53 -14.67 12.60
CA ASN A 172 -9.13 -15.92 13.05
C ASN A 172 -8.46 -16.24 14.38
N GLN A 173 -9.22 -16.11 15.47
CA GLN A 173 -8.79 -15.99 16.87
C GLN A 173 -7.83 -17.07 17.42
N GLU A 174 -7.42 -18.06 16.64
CA GLU A 174 -6.79 -19.28 17.15
C GLU A 174 -5.35 -19.09 17.65
N ASN A 175 -4.59 -18.06 17.22
CA ASN A 175 -3.15 -17.96 17.54
C ASN A 175 -2.63 -16.60 18.06
N ILE A 176 -3.51 -15.67 18.49
CA ILE A 176 -3.10 -14.32 18.94
C ILE A 176 -2.11 -14.37 20.12
N GLY A 177 -2.24 -15.36 21.01
CA GLY A 177 -1.39 -15.52 22.19
C GLY A 177 0.07 -15.89 21.89
N GLU A 178 0.35 -16.37 20.68
CA GLU A 178 1.69 -16.83 20.25
C GLU A 178 2.34 -15.89 19.22
N ASP A 179 1.65 -14.81 18.82
CA ASP A 179 2.16 -13.89 17.80
C ASP A 179 3.29 -13.02 18.36
N ALA A 180 4.52 -13.35 17.98
CA ALA A 180 5.73 -12.63 18.38
C ALA A 180 5.65 -11.13 18.10
N LEU A 181 4.95 -10.71 17.04
CA LEU A 181 4.76 -9.30 16.70
C LEU A 181 3.87 -8.58 17.71
N LEU A 182 2.81 -9.25 18.18
CA LEU A 182 1.89 -8.69 19.18
C LEU A 182 2.49 -8.70 20.60
N LEU A 183 3.41 -9.62 20.87
CA LEU A 183 4.20 -9.62 22.11
C LEU A 183 5.28 -8.52 22.11
N GLY A 184 5.80 -8.13 20.93
CA GLY A 184 6.76 -7.04 20.70
C GLY A 184 6.15 -5.65 20.43
N THR A 185 4.90 -5.42 20.81
CA THR A 185 4.03 -4.29 20.40
C THR A 185 4.60 -2.88 20.50
N PHE A 186 5.55 -2.62 21.40
CA PHE A 186 6.11 -1.28 21.57
C PHE A 186 6.79 -0.76 20.28
N ARG A 187 7.48 -1.63 19.54
CA ARG A 187 8.19 -1.24 18.31
C ARG A 187 7.24 -1.02 17.15
N LEU A 188 6.28 -1.93 16.96
CA LEU A 188 5.27 -1.84 15.91
C LEU A 188 4.46 -0.53 16.02
N PHE A 189 3.88 -0.28 17.20
CA PHE A 189 3.11 0.94 17.43
C PHE A 189 3.99 2.20 17.46
N GLY A 190 5.25 2.09 17.88
CA GLY A 190 6.22 3.17 17.79
C GLY A 190 6.43 3.64 16.35
N SER A 191 6.74 2.72 15.44
CA SER A 191 6.93 3.04 14.02
C SER A 191 5.63 3.53 13.37
N GLN A 192 4.48 2.88 13.63
CA GLN A 192 3.19 3.34 13.13
C GLN A 192 2.88 4.79 13.55
N ASN A 193 3.00 5.09 14.84
CA ASN A 193 2.71 6.42 15.38
C ASN A 193 3.64 7.48 14.79
N ALA A 194 4.93 7.17 14.64
CA ALA A 194 5.88 8.08 14.00
C ALA A 194 5.47 8.41 12.55
N TYR A 195 5.06 7.41 11.76
CA TYR A 195 4.60 7.64 10.38
C TYR A 195 3.27 8.40 10.32
N VAL A 196 2.32 8.12 11.22
CA VAL A 196 1.05 8.85 11.31
C VAL A 196 1.28 10.31 11.70
N GLU A 197 2.17 10.56 12.66
CA GLU A 197 2.51 11.92 13.08
C GLU A 197 3.18 12.71 11.95
N ILE A 198 4.11 12.09 11.22
CA ILE A 198 4.76 12.69 10.04
C ILE A 198 3.72 13.00 8.95
N LEU A 199 2.80 12.06 8.66
CA LEU A 199 1.70 12.28 7.72
C LEU A 199 0.84 13.48 8.13
N TRP A 200 0.48 13.57 9.42
CA TRP A 200 -0.33 14.65 9.96
C TRP A 200 0.38 16.00 9.91
N LYS A 201 1.65 16.06 10.34
CA LYS A 201 2.49 17.26 10.25
C LYS A 201 2.66 17.70 8.80
N TYR A 202 2.88 16.76 7.87
CA TYR A 202 2.95 17.06 6.44
C TYR A 202 1.65 17.67 5.92
N LEU A 203 0.50 17.12 6.34
CA LEU A 203 -0.80 17.68 5.99
C LEU A 203 -0.96 19.11 6.50
N ILE A 204 -0.72 19.36 7.79
CA ILE A 204 -0.87 20.69 8.39
C ILE A 204 0.07 21.69 7.71
N HIS A 205 1.33 21.32 7.53
CA HIS A 205 2.35 22.18 6.94
C HIS A 205 2.01 22.60 5.50
N ASN A 206 1.45 21.71 4.68
CA ASN A 206 1.18 22.00 3.27
C ASN A 206 -0.23 22.53 2.99
N TYR A 207 -1.22 22.18 3.81
CA TYR A 207 -2.62 22.42 3.53
C TYR A 207 -3.35 23.27 4.58
N GLY A 208 -2.79 23.42 5.79
CA GLY A 208 -3.45 24.08 6.92
C GLY A 208 -4.51 23.18 7.59
N PHE A 209 -4.75 23.38 8.88
CA PHE A 209 -5.51 22.46 9.75
C PHE A 209 -6.87 22.02 9.18
N ASP A 210 -7.76 22.96 8.85
CA ASP A 210 -9.14 22.62 8.41
C ASP A 210 -9.13 21.77 7.13
N ARG A 211 -8.25 22.11 6.19
CA ARG A 211 -8.11 21.38 4.94
C ARG A 211 -7.43 20.04 5.14
N SER A 212 -6.47 19.96 6.07
CA SER A 212 -5.83 18.70 6.46
C SER A 212 -6.83 17.69 6.99
N VAL A 213 -7.76 18.11 7.86
CA VAL A 213 -8.85 17.23 8.35
C VAL A 213 -9.65 16.68 7.17
N HIS A 214 -10.10 17.55 6.26
CA HIS A 214 -10.89 17.12 5.11
C HIS A 214 -10.13 16.16 4.18
N ILE A 215 -8.87 16.48 3.86
CA ILE A 215 -8.02 15.63 3.02
C ILE A 215 -7.79 14.27 3.68
N PHE A 216 -7.47 14.26 4.98
CA PHE A 216 -7.24 13.02 5.72
C PHE A 216 -8.49 12.14 5.77
N SER A 217 -9.66 12.71 6.12
CA SER A 217 -10.92 11.95 6.12
C SER A 217 -11.26 11.39 4.73
N LYS A 218 -11.04 12.17 3.67
CA LYS A 218 -11.25 11.70 2.30
C LYS A 218 -10.30 10.56 1.95
N LEU A 219 -9.03 10.68 2.35
CA LEU A 219 -8.01 9.67 2.11
C LEU A 219 -8.35 8.35 2.81
N ILE A 220 -8.72 8.39 4.09
CA ILE A 220 -9.16 7.20 4.84
C ILE A 220 -10.39 6.57 4.18
N LYS A 221 -11.40 7.37 3.81
CA LYS A 221 -12.58 6.87 3.11
C LYS A 221 -12.21 6.13 1.82
N GLN A 222 -11.30 6.67 1.01
CA GLN A 222 -10.89 6.03 -0.24
C GLN A 222 -10.18 4.69 -0.01
N PHE A 223 -9.37 4.57 1.05
CA PHE A 223 -8.78 3.29 1.45
C PHE A 223 -9.84 2.28 1.90
N LEU A 224 -10.85 2.73 2.67
CA LEU A 224 -11.97 1.87 3.06
C LEU A 224 -12.80 1.40 1.85
N ASP A 225 -13.07 2.30 0.90
CA ASP A 225 -13.75 1.96 -0.36
C ASP A 225 -12.92 0.91 -1.15
N ALA A 226 -11.59 1.05 -1.17
CA ALA A 226 -10.67 0.09 -1.79
C ALA A 226 -10.66 -1.27 -1.10
N PHE A 227 -10.68 -1.29 0.24
CA PHE A 227 -10.79 -2.52 1.02
C PHE A 227 -12.12 -3.22 0.79
N SER A 228 -13.24 -2.49 0.80
CA SER A 228 -14.55 -3.05 0.51
C SER A 228 -14.58 -3.73 -0.87
N LEU A 229 -14.07 -3.04 -1.90
CA LEU A 229 -13.99 -3.60 -3.25
C LEU A 229 -13.12 -4.86 -3.29
N SER A 230 -12.00 -4.87 -2.56
CA SER A 230 -11.09 -6.01 -2.53
C SER A 230 -11.69 -7.20 -1.79
N MET A 231 -12.44 -6.97 -0.72
CA MET A 231 -13.21 -8.00 -0.03
C MET A 231 -14.28 -8.60 -0.94
N ASP A 232 -14.99 -7.76 -1.71
CA ASP A 232 -15.96 -8.23 -2.70
C ASP A 232 -15.27 -9.05 -3.80
N MET A 233 -14.08 -8.64 -4.26
CA MET A 233 -13.27 -9.40 -5.21
C MET A 233 -12.84 -10.75 -4.63
N TYR A 234 -12.36 -10.79 -3.39
CA TYR A 234 -11.93 -12.03 -2.72
C TYR A 234 -13.08 -13.01 -2.51
N ALA A 235 -14.23 -12.52 -2.05
CA ALA A 235 -15.41 -13.34 -1.78
C ALA A 235 -16.01 -13.94 -3.06
N ASN A 236 -16.04 -13.16 -4.15
CA ASN A 236 -16.82 -13.53 -5.34
C ASN A 236 -15.99 -14.03 -6.53
N LYS A 237 -14.65 -13.94 -6.49
CA LYS A 237 -13.79 -14.31 -7.63
C LYS A 237 -12.77 -15.39 -7.25
N THR A 238 -13.13 -16.64 -7.51
CA THR A 238 -12.31 -17.83 -7.20
C THR A 238 -10.88 -17.73 -7.72
N TYR A 239 -10.67 -17.28 -8.96
CA TYR A 239 -9.32 -17.12 -9.52
C TYR A 239 -8.47 -16.11 -8.75
N HIS A 240 -9.08 -15.01 -8.32
CA HIS A 240 -8.39 -14.01 -7.51
C HIS A 240 -8.01 -14.60 -6.15
N ARG A 241 -8.94 -15.29 -5.49
CA ARG A 241 -8.67 -15.97 -4.22
C ARG A 241 -7.53 -16.98 -4.34
N ILE A 242 -7.56 -17.88 -5.33
CA ILE A 242 -6.49 -18.87 -5.55
C ILE A 242 -5.14 -18.18 -5.76
N PHE A 243 -5.11 -17.15 -6.61
CA PHE A 243 -3.89 -16.38 -6.87
C PHE A 243 -3.34 -15.70 -5.59
N LEU A 244 -4.23 -15.15 -4.76
CA LEU A 244 -3.83 -14.53 -3.49
C LEU A 244 -3.30 -15.57 -2.51
N ASP A 245 -3.98 -16.71 -2.37
CA ASP A 245 -3.56 -17.80 -1.50
C ASP A 245 -2.20 -18.37 -1.94
N GLU A 246 -1.91 -18.41 -3.25
CA GLU A 246 -0.61 -18.81 -3.80
C GLU A 246 0.50 -17.80 -3.50
N ILE A 247 0.23 -16.49 -3.66
CA ILE A 247 1.20 -15.44 -3.32
C ILE A 247 1.51 -15.45 -1.82
N VAL A 248 0.48 -15.58 -0.97
CA VAL A 248 0.68 -15.64 0.48
C VAL A 248 1.60 -16.80 0.83
N LYS A 249 1.35 -17.99 0.26
CA LYS A 249 2.24 -19.16 0.44
C LYS A 249 3.65 -18.92 -0.07
N GLU A 250 3.83 -18.28 -1.23
CA GLU A 250 5.15 -17.97 -1.76
C GLU A 250 5.94 -17.07 -0.78
N VAL A 251 5.29 -16.01 -0.30
CA VAL A 251 5.88 -15.09 0.71
C VAL A 251 6.26 -15.84 1.98
N GLU A 252 5.40 -16.73 2.48
CA GLU A 252 5.68 -17.58 3.65
C GLU A 252 6.93 -18.46 3.43
N THR A 253 7.03 -19.10 2.26
CA THR A 253 8.17 -20.00 1.97
C THR A 253 9.51 -19.29 1.77
N CYS A 254 9.52 -18.10 1.17
CA CYS A 254 10.76 -17.34 0.98
C CYS A 254 11.38 -16.91 2.31
N SER A 255 10.57 -16.51 3.29
CA SER A 255 11.05 -16.04 4.60
C SER A 255 11.71 -17.14 5.43
N ILE A 256 11.23 -18.38 5.36
CA ILE A 256 11.78 -19.52 6.14
C ILE A 256 13.20 -19.88 5.67
N SER A 257 13.53 -19.65 4.39
CA SER A 257 14.85 -19.98 3.85
C SER A 257 15.98 -19.09 4.38
N ASP A 258 15.66 -17.87 4.84
CA ASP A 258 16.63 -16.91 5.40
C ASP A 258 16.80 -17.04 6.93
N GLU A 259 15.82 -17.60 7.65
CA GLU A 259 15.91 -17.80 9.12
C GLU A 259 17.08 -18.71 9.54
N GLN A 260 17.49 -19.64 8.67
CA GLN A 260 18.63 -20.52 8.96
C GLN A 260 19.99 -19.79 8.92
N ARG A 261 20.04 -18.51 8.54
CA ARG A 261 21.31 -17.77 8.34
C ARG A 261 21.56 -16.63 9.32
N VAL A 262 20.57 -16.18 10.08
CA VAL A 262 20.71 -14.97 10.91
C VAL A 262 20.54 -15.32 12.39
N ALA A 263 21.66 -15.44 13.11
CA ALA A 263 21.62 -15.45 14.57
C ALA A 263 21.08 -14.09 15.06
N PRO A 264 20.15 -14.06 16.03
CA PRO A 264 19.65 -12.81 16.58
C PRO A 264 20.81 -11.99 17.15
N LEU A 265 20.90 -10.71 16.76
CA LEU A 265 21.94 -9.77 17.20
C LEU A 265 21.87 -9.43 18.70
N TRP A 266 20.84 -9.91 19.41
CA TRP A 266 20.68 -9.71 20.84
C TRP A 266 20.83 -11.06 21.53
N GLY A 267 21.77 -11.08 22.49
CA GLY A 267 22.37 -12.28 23.07
C GLY A 267 21.39 -13.33 23.56
N LYS A 268 21.88 -14.56 23.59
CA LYS A 268 21.27 -15.71 24.26
C LYS A 268 20.65 -15.25 25.58
N GLN A 269 19.33 -15.35 25.70
CA GLN A 269 18.70 -15.24 27.01
C GLN A 269 19.31 -16.31 27.94
N PRO A 270 19.54 -15.97 29.22
CA PRO A 270 20.19 -16.86 30.19
C PRO A 270 19.41 -18.15 30.44
#